data_AF-A0A2V6HL30-F1
#
_entry.id   AF-A0A2V6HL30-F1
#
_cell.length_a   1.000
_cell.length_b   1.000
_cell.length_c   1.000
_cell.angle_alpha   90.00
_cell.angle_beta   90.00
_cell.angle_gamma   90.00
#
_symmetry.space_group_name_H-M   'P 1'
#
loop_
_entity.id
_entity.type
_entity.pdbx_description
1 polymer ?
#
loop_
_entity_poly.entity_id
_entity_poly.type
_entity_poly.pdbx_seq_one_letter_code
_entity_poly.pdbx_strand_id
1 'polypeptide(L)'
;MGRKGDYFTNVSVGPLFGQLLAAQFIEIWERLGRPDDFAIVEQGAHDGQFARDVLESSQKRSPEFFEALRYRIVEPFPILQERQARTLDSFR
;
A
#
# COMPACT_ATOMS: atom_id res chain seq x y z
N MET A 1 -15.04 -8.06 -22.62
CA MET A 1 -13.64 -7.58 -22.50
C MET A 1 -13.66 -6.06 -22.50
N GLY A 2 -13.45 -5.43 -21.33
CA GLY A 2 -13.50 -3.97 -21.19
C GLY A 2 -12.42 -3.29 -22.05
N ARG A 3 -12.79 -2.25 -22.79
CA ARG A 3 -12.02 -1.64 -23.89
C ARG A 3 -10.64 -1.05 -23.54
N LYS A 4 -10.19 -1.15 -22.29
CA LYS A 4 -8.89 -0.61 -21.82
C LYS A 4 -8.12 -1.49 -20.81
N GLY A 5 -8.58 -2.72 -20.55
CA GLY A 5 -7.96 -3.53 -19.49
C GLY A 5 -8.26 -3.02 -18.07
N ASP A 6 -9.22 -2.11 -17.93
CA ASP A 6 -9.75 -1.66 -16.64
C ASP A 6 -10.53 -2.81 -16.01
N TYR A 7 -9.84 -3.62 -15.21
CA TYR A 7 -10.53 -4.32 -14.14
C TYR A 7 -10.98 -3.24 -13.17
N PHE A 8 -12.29 -2.95 -13.17
CA PHE A 8 -12.98 -2.22 -12.10
C PHE A 8 -12.80 -3.02 -10.80
N THR A 9 -11.63 -2.88 -10.19
CA THR A 9 -11.38 -3.25 -8.81
C THR A 9 -11.64 -2.00 -7.96
N ASN A 10 -12.04 -2.19 -6.71
CA ASN A 10 -12.52 -1.17 -5.77
C ASN A 10 -11.59 0.06 -5.57
N VAL A 11 -10.39 0.03 -6.15
CA VAL A 11 -9.43 1.13 -6.27
C VAL A 11 -9.96 2.33 -7.07
N SER A 12 -11.12 2.20 -7.74
CA SER A 12 -11.75 3.26 -8.56
C SER A 12 -12.49 4.34 -7.74
N VAL A 13 -12.53 4.26 -6.40
CA VAL A 13 -13.35 5.13 -5.52
C VAL A 13 -12.50 6.12 -4.69
N GLY A 14 -11.23 6.31 -5.06
CA GLY A 14 -10.31 7.23 -4.36
C GLY A 14 -9.68 6.62 -3.10
N PRO A 15 -9.02 7.43 -2.25
CA PRO A 15 -8.07 6.94 -1.24
C PRO A 15 -8.72 6.24 -0.05
N LEU A 16 -10.06 6.25 0.04
CA LEU A 16 -10.81 5.70 1.16
C LEU A 16 -10.48 4.22 1.39
N PHE A 17 -10.34 3.43 0.32
CA PHE A 17 -10.04 2.02 0.45
C PHE A 17 -8.67 1.77 1.09
N GLY A 18 -7.64 2.49 0.66
CA GLY A 18 -6.31 2.42 1.28
C GLY A 18 -6.32 2.89 2.73
N GLN A 19 -7.07 3.93 3.06
CA GLN A 19 -7.20 4.43 4.44
C GLN A 19 -7.89 3.42 5.37
N LEU A 20 -8.92 2.72 4.90
CA LEU A 20 -9.61 1.68 5.68
C LEU A 20 -8.68 0.49 5.93
N LEU A 21 -7.94 0.06 4.91
CA LEU A 21 -6.98 -1.04 5.04
C LEU A 21 -5.82 -0.66 5.94
N ALA A 22 -5.32 0.58 5.89
CA ALA A 22 -4.30 1.07 6.81
C ALA A 22 -4.76 0.97 8.28
N ALA A 23 -6.01 1.34 8.57
CA ALA A 23 -6.58 1.18 9.91
C ALA A 23 -6.63 -0.29 10.35
N GLN A 24 -7.03 -1.19 9.45
CA GLN A 24 -7.05 -2.63 9.73
C GLN A 24 -5.64 -3.20 9.97
N PHE A 25 -4.64 -2.75 9.21
CA PHE A 25 -3.25 -3.20 9.39
C PHE A 25 -2.68 -2.74 10.73
N ILE A 26 -2.97 -1.51 11.16
CA ILE A 26 -2.59 -1.02 12.50
C ILE A 26 -3.21 -1.90 13.58
N GLU A 27 -4.51 -2.22 13.48
CA GLU A 27 -5.20 -3.09 14.44
C GLU A 27 -4.58 -4.50 14.49
N ILE A 28 -4.24 -5.07 13.33
CA ILE A 28 -3.57 -6.37 13.25
C ILE A 28 -2.20 -6.31 13.92
N TRP A 29 -1.40 -5.29 13.62
CA TRP A 29 -0.08 -5.11 14.22
C TRP A 29 -0.14 -4.97 15.74
N GLU A 30 -1.10 -4.20 16.27
CA GLU A 30 -1.33 -4.06 17.71
C GLU A 30 -1.70 -5.41 18.35
N ARG A 31 -2.59 -6.18 17.71
CA ARG A 31 -2.99 -7.51 18.19
C ARG A 31 -1.87 -8.53 18.16
N LEU A 32 -0.89 -8.36 17.27
CA LEU A 32 0.30 -9.19 17.20
C LEU A 32 1.40 -8.77 18.19
N GLY A 33 1.12 -7.80 19.06
CA GLY A 33 2.07 -7.36 20.08
C GLY A 33 3.09 -6.35 19.57
N ARG A 34 2.76 -5.62 18.51
CA ARG A 34 3.57 -4.50 17.97
C ARG A 34 4.99 -4.93 17.54
N PRO A 35 5.14 -5.92 16.64
CA PRO A 35 6.47 -6.31 16.14
C PRO A 35 7.15 -5.16 15.39
N ASP A 36 8.47 -5.06 15.49
CA ASP A 36 9.28 -3.99 14.89
C ASP A 36 9.53 -4.15 13.37
N ASP A 37 9.09 -5.27 12.78
CA ASP A 37 9.36 -5.68 11.40
C ASP A 37 8.10 -6.16 10.64
N PHE A 38 6.99 -5.45 10.83
CA PHE A 38 5.71 -5.83 10.23
C PHE A 38 5.69 -5.67 8.71
N ALA A 39 5.66 -6.78 7.97
CA ALA A 39 5.69 -6.76 6.51
C ALA A 39 4.28 -6.76 5.89
N ILE A 40 4.07 -5.87 4.92
CA ILE A 40 2.94 -5.92 3.99
C ILE A 40 3.50 -6.23 2.59
N VAL A 41 3.01 -7.30 1.98
CA VAL A 41 3.43 -7.73 0.64
C VAL A 41 2.25 -7.59 -0.33
N GLU A 42 2.36 -6.65 -1.26
CA GLU A 42 1.38 -6.42 -2.32
C GLU A 42 1.83 -7.07 -3.62
N GLN A 43 1.01 -7.97 -4.18
CA GLN A 43 1.25 -8.56 -5.49
C GLN A 43 0.47 -7.78 -6.55
N GLY A 44 1.18 -7.22 -7.54
CA GLY A 44 0.55 -6.46 -8.63
C GLY A 44 -0.02 -5.11 -8.20
N ALA A 45 0.82 -4.23 -7.65
CA ALA A 45 0.42 -2.89 -7.19
C ALA A 45 0.04 -1.90 -8.31
N HIS A 46 0.03 -2.33 -9.57
CA HIS A 46 -0.23 -1.49 -10.74
C HIS A 46 0.69 -0.25 -10.76
N ASP A 47 0.14 0.96 -10.58
CA ASP A 47 0.88 2.22 -10.53
C ASP A 47 1.26 2.67 -9.10
N GLY A 48 0.93 1.87 -8.08
CA GLY A 48 1.31 2.08 -6.68
C GLY A 48 0.38 2.99 -5.87
N GLN A 49 -0.80 3.37 -6.39
CA GLN A 49 -1.72 4.25 -5.65
C GLN A 49 -2.20 3.63 -4.34
N PHE A 50 -2.56 2.35 -4.34
CA PHE A 50 -3.00 1.68 -3.11
C PHE A 50 -1.90 1.66 -2.04
N ALA A 51 -0.67 1.27 -2.42
CA ALA A 51 0.49 1.33 -1.52
C ALA A 51 0.70 2.74 -0.96
N ARG A 52 0.59 3.76 -1.80
CA ARG A 52 0.71 5.16 -1.38
C ARG A 52 -0.36 5.55 -0.37
N ASP A 53 -1.62 5.24 -0.63
CA ASP A 53 -2.74 5.55 0.27
C ASP A 53 -2.57 4.87 1.63
N VAL A 54 -2.12 3.62 1.64
CA VAL A 54 -1.81 2.88 2.86
C VAL A 54 -0.66 3.56 3.62
N LEU A 55 0.46 3.83 2.96
CA LEU A 55 1.65 4.43 3.58
C LEU A 55 1.35 5.84 4.14
N GLU A 56 0.67 6.69 3.37
CA GLU A 56 0.23 8.02 3.82
C GLU A 56 -0.70 7.91 5.04
N SER A 57 -1.67 6.99 5.01
CA SER A 57 -2.62 6.84 6.11
C SER A 57 -1.95 6.26 7.36
N SER A 58 -1.05 5.30 7.20
CA SER A 58 -0.25 4.72 8.29
C SER A 58 0.61 5.79 8.95
N GLN A 59 1.35 6.59 8.18
CA GLN A 59 2.19 7.67 8.71
C GLN A 59 1.37 8.70 9.51
N LYS A 60 0.18 9.06 9.01
CA LYS A 60 -0.70 10.05 9.68
C LYS A 60 -1.39 9.50 10.93
N ARG A 61 -1.80 8.23 10.92
CA ARG A 61 -2.61 7.62 12.00
C ARG A 61 -1.77 7.06 13.13
N SER A 62 -0.64 6.43 12.81
CA SER A 62 0.22 5.76 13.78
C SER A 62 1.68 5.80 13.28
N PRO A 63 2.45 6.84 13.68
CA PRO A 63 3.87 6.93 13.35
C PRO A 63 4.67 5.70 13.80
N GLU A 64 4.32 5.10 14.95
CA GLU A 64 4.97 3.90 15.47
C GLU A 64 4.75 2.67 14.58
N PHE A 65 3.51 2.46 14.11
CA PHE A 65 3.25 1.41 13.11
C PHE A 65 4.01 1.67 11.82
N PHE A 66 4.04 2.93 11.37
CA PHE A 66 4.74 3.32 10.15
C PHE A 66 6.26 3.06 10.23
N GLU A 67 6.88 3.28 11.40
CA GLU A 67 8.29 2.95 11.63
C GLU A 67 8.58 1.44 11.56
N ALA A 68 7.68 0.62 12.09
CA ALA A 68 7.76 -0.85 12.04
C ALA A 68 7.43 -1.43 10.65
N LEU A 69 6.66 -0.70 9.84
CA LEU A 69 6.13 -1.18 8.57
C LEU A 69 7.24 -1.41 7.52
N ARG A 70 7.17 -2.56 6.87
CA ARG A 70 8.00 -2.94 5.71
C ARG A 70 7.10 -3.28 4.53
N TYR A 71 6.81 -2.28 3.70
CA TYR A 71 5.97 -2.46 2.51
C TYR A 71 6.79 -2.99 1.33
N ARG A 72 6.35 -4.08 0.71
CA ARG A 72 7.02 -4.75 -0.41
C ARG A 72 6.05 -4.96 -1.55
N ILE A 73 6.41 -4.52 -2.75
CA ILE A 73 5.65 -4.78 -3.97
C ILE A 73 6.34 -5.89 -4.76
N VAL A 74 5.58 -6.92 -5.14
CA VAL A 74 6.01 -7.98 -6.05
C VAL A 74 5.44 -7.67 -7.43
N GLU A 75 6.32 -7.21 -8.33
CA GLU A 75 5.96 -6.77 -9.69
C GLU A 75 6.98 -7.30 -10.70
N PRO A 76 6.62 -8.18 -11.64
CA PRO A 76 7.55 -8.69 -12.64
C PRO A 76 7.85 -7.71 -13.78
N PHE A 77 7.00 -6.72 -14.05
CA PHE A 77 7.14 -5.86 -15.23
C PHE A 77 7.94 -4.57 -14.93
N PRO A 78 9.09 -4.32 -15.57
CA PRO A 78 9.95 -3.16 -15.29
C PRO A 78 9.23 -1.81 -15.42
N ILE A 79 8.34 -1.68 -16.41
CA ILE A 79 7.57 -0.45 -16.62
C ILE A 79 6.63 -0.13 -15.46
N LEU A 80 6.10 -1.14 -14.78
CA LEU A 80 5.25 -0.96 -13.59
C LEU A 80 6.12 -0.69 -12.36
N GLN A 81 7.27 -1.35 -12.22
CA GLN A 81 8.24 -1.03 -11.17
C GLN A 81 8.68 0.44 -11.21
N GLU A 82 8.97 0.99 -12.40
CA GLU A 82 9.32 2.40 -12.56
C GLU A 82 8.18 3.34 -12.16
N ARG A 83 6.94 2.99 -12.50
CA ARG A 83 5.76 3.79 -12.12
C ARG A 83 5.56 3.77 -10.61
N GLN A 84 5.63 2.59 -9.99
CA GLN A 84 5.54 2.41 -8.54
C GLN A 84 6.64 3.20 -7.82
N ALA A 85 7.87 3.14 -8.33
CA ALA A 85 9.01 3.91 -7.82
C ALA A 85 8.75 5.42 -7.83
N ARG A 86 8.16 5.96 -8.89
CA ARG A 86 7.80 7.39 -8.98
C ARG A 86 6.66 7.75 -8.03
N THR A 87 5.63 6.90 -7.96
CA THR A 87 4.47 7.12 -7.07
C THR A 87 4.87 7.10 -5.59
N LEU A 88 5.87 6.30 -5.23
CA LEU A 88 6.29 6.05 -3.85
C LEU A 88 7.61 6.77 -3.48
N ASP A 89 8.06 7.75 -4.27
CA ASP A 89 9.36 8.39 -4.07
C ASP A 89 9.48 9.08 -2.69
N SER A 90 8.37 9.56 -2.14
CA SER A 90 8.31 10.16 -0.79
C SER A 90 8.42 9.16 0.37
N PHE A 91 8.43 7.86 0.08
CA PHE A 91 8.43 6.76 1.07
C PHE A 91 9.65 5.84 0.94
N ARG A 92 10.67 6.28 0.21
CA ARG A 92 11.93 5.55 0.02
C ARG A 92 12.93 5.79 1.14
#